data_AF-A0A7J2R0F3-F1
#
_entry.id   AF-A0A7J2R0F3-F1
#
_cell.length_a   1.000
_cell.length_b   1.000
_cell.length_c   1.000
_cell.angle_alpha   90.00
_cell.angle_beta   90.00
_cell.angle_gamma   90.00
#
_symmetry.space_group_name_H-M   'P 1'
#
loop_
_entity.id
_entity.type
_entity.pdbx_description
1 polymer ?
#
loop_
_entity_poly.entity_id
_entity_poly.type
_entity_poly.pdbx_seq_one_letter_code
_entity_poly.pdbx_strand_id
1 'polypeptide(L)'
;MKTDPFIFLRFIKKKESGTWEKPSIGEGKTIKCGLEEIVMILKVLKKNSKGWSTVHVFKEEKTPISIKWEGENKIWFNVSNYPKMLTIPQIEILVLLMEHILAEKIEFATSSGKSNEEPSKVNDVPLDSNNDINEEKIIDDNLEIVEELELGDEVKKIEGIIKGETEKALLLKTNSDGEFWLPKSTIKSEYNSTKGSKQSFIIDSWILEKNKVPA
;
A
#
# COMPACT_ATOMS: atom_id res chain seq x y z
N MET A 1 -22.50 -10.19 14.56
CA MET A 1 -21.18 -9.99 13.91
C MET A 1 -20.91 -8.50 13.87
N LYS A 2 -19.86 -8.02 14.56
CA LYS A 2 -19.43 -6.62 14.39
C LYS A 2 -18.76 -6.52 13.03
N THR A 3 -19.20 -5.58 12.21
CA THR A 3 -18.57 -5.29 10.92
C THR A 3 -17.26 -4.56 11.15
N ASP A 4 -16.21 -4.95 10.41
CA ASP A 4 -14.91 -4.31 10.51
C ASP A 4 -15.04 -2.80 10.24
N PRO A 5 -14.32 -1.94 10.99
CA PRO A 5 -14.39 -0.50 10.78
C PRO A 5 -13.90 -0.09 9.38
N PHE A 6 -14.55 0.93 8.83
CA PHE A 6 -14.22 1.46 7.50
C PHE A 6 -14.54 2.96 7.41
N ILE A 7 -14.04 3.57 6.34
CA ILE A 7 -14.44 4.88 5.84
C ILE A 7 -14.95 4.79 4.41
N PHE A 8 -15.77 5.75 4.00
CA PHE A 8 -16.10 5.91 2.59
C PHE A 8 -15.28 7.07 2.01
N LEU A 9 -14.61 6.80 0.89
CA LEU A 9 -13.97 7.84 0.08
C LEU A 9 -14.78 8.01 -1.19
N ARG A 10 -15.14 9.26 -1.50
CA ARG A 10 -15.94 9.61 -2.67
C ARG A 10 -15.15 10.48 -3.62
N PHE A 11 -15.16 10.08 -4.88
CA PHE A 11 -14.45 10.70 -5.99
C PHE A 11 -15.47 11.24 -6.98
N ILE A 12 -15.32 12.51 -7.33
CA ILE A 12 -16.15 13.20 -8.32
C ILE A 12 -15.22 14.05 -9.20
N LYS A 13 -15.60 14.25 -10.45
CA LYS A 13 -14.91 15.15 -11.37
C LYS A 13 -15.84 16.23 -11.91
N LYS A 14 -15.21 17.28 -12.44
CA LYS A 14 -15.90 18.34 -13.17
C LYS A 14 -16.17 17.84 -14.59
N LYS A 15 -17.41 17.97 -15.03
CA LYS A 15 -17.85 17.61 -16.39
C LYS A 15 -17.36 18.65 -17.39
N GLU A 16 -17.40 18.30 -18.67
CA GLU A 16 -17.09 19.20 -19.78
C GLU A 16 -17.98 20.44 -19.78
N SER A 17 -19.24 20.31 -19.35
CA SER A 17 -20.17 21.42 -19.14
C SER A 17 -19.77 22.39 -18.03
N GLY A 18 -18.68 22.11 -17.29
CA GLY A 18 -18.22 22.92 -16.17
C GLY A 18 -18.96 22.68 -14.85
N THR A 19 -19.95 21.78 -14.83
CA THR A 19 -20.66 21.38 -13.60
C THR A 19 -19.96 20.20 -12.93
N TRP A 20 -20.09 20.07 -11.61
CA TRP A 20 -19.61 18.88 -10.89
C TRP A 20 -20.58 17.72 -11.07
N GLU A 21 -20.03 16.51 -11.08
CA GLU A 21 -20.82 15.29 -10.89
C GLU A 21 -21.59 15.33 -9.57
N LYS A 22 -22.78 14.73 -9.60
CA LYS A 22 -23.72 14.69 -8.49
C LYS A 22 -23.90 13.26 -7.99
N PRO A 23 -23.34 12.93 -6.82
CA PRO A 23 -23.51 11.61 -6.21
C PRO A 23 -24.97 11.24 -5.95
N SER A 24 -25.85 12.23 -5.75
CA SER A 24 -27.28 12.03 -5.53
C SER A 24 -28.02 11.39 -6.72
N ILE A 25 -27.42 11.41 -7.92
CA ILE A 25 -27.98 10.79 -9.12
C ILE A 25 -27.09 9.64 -9.64
N GLY A 26 -26.20 9.11 -8.80
CA GLY A 26 -25.35 7.96 -9.13
C GLY A 26 -24.06 8.30 -9.86
N GLU A 27 -23.67 9.57 -9.95
CA GLU A 27 -22.38 9.97 -10.54
C GLU A 27 -21.23 9.92 -9.52
N GLY A 28 -20.00 9.87 -10.01
CA GLY A 28 -18.82 9.69 -9.18
C GLY A 28 -18.53 8.22 -8.88
N LYS A 29 -17.54 7.99 -8.02
CA LYS A 29 -17.21 6.67 -7.48
C LYS A 29 -17.06 6.74 -5.98
N THR A 30 -17.62 5.78 -5.27
CA THR A 30 -17.42 5.63 -3.82
C THR A 30 -16.73 4.29 -3.57
N ILE A 31 -15.67 4.29 -2.77
CA ILE A 31 -15.01 3.08 -2.29
C ILE A 31 -15.17 2.99 -0.78
N LYS A 32 -15.28 1.75 -0.27
CA LYS A 32 -15.26 1.44 1.16
C LYS A 32 -13.82 1.07 1.51
N CYS A 33 -13.15 1.91 2.28
CA CYS A 33 -11.77 1.71 2.66
C CYS A 33 -11.68 1.14 4.08
N GLY A 34 -11.14 -0.07 4.21
CA GLY A 34 -10.90 -0.74 5.49
C GLY A 34 -9.66 -0.20 6.22
N LEU A 35 -9.45 -0.59 7.48
CA LEU A 35 -8.31 -0.10 8.26
C LEU A 35 -6.95 -0.50 7.67
N GLU A 36 -6.82 -1.73 7.17
CA GLU A 36 -5.59 -2.21 6.51
C GLU A 36 -5.26 -1.38 5.27
N GLU A 37 -6.28 -1.03 4.49
CA GLU A 37 -6.11 -0.18 3.32
C GLU A 37 -5.70 1.23 3.74
N ILE A 38 -6.28 1.81 4.79
CA ILE A 38 -5.82 3.09 5.34
C ILE A 38 -4.34 3.02 5.73
N VAL A 39 -3.89 1.92 6.36
CA VAL A 39 -2.48 1.71 6.69
C VAL A 39 -1.61 1.65 5.42
N MET A 40 -2.04 0.94 4.38
CA MET A 40 -1.30 0.85 3.13
C MET A 40 -1.22 2.20 2.40
N ILE A 41 -2.32 2.95 2.39
CA ILE A 41 -2.36 4.32 1.87
C ILE A 41 -1.36 5.19 2.64
N LEU A 42 -1.41 5.18 3.99
CA LEU A 42 -0.49 5.93 4.83
C LEU A 42 0.98 5.54 4.59
N LYS A 43 1.29 4.26 4.39
CA LYS A 43 2.65 3.82 4.03
C LYS A 43 3.15 4.50 2.75
N VAL A 44 2.30 4.60 1.72
CA VAL A 44 2.67 5.30 0.48
C VAL A 44 2.80 6.81 0.74
N LEU A 45 1.82 7.44 1.38
CA LEU A 45 1.85 8.88 1.64
C LEU A 45 3.07 9.33 2.46
N LYS A 46 3.52 8.49 3.40
CA LYS A 46 4.72 8.74 4.23
C LYS A 46 6.04 8.34 3.58
N LYS A 47 6.04 7.97 2.29
CA LYS A 47 7.22 7.48 1.54
C LYS A 47 7.85 6.19 2.10
N ASN A 48 7.11 5.41 2.88
CA ASN A 48 7.53 4.08 3.30
C ASN A 48 7.29 3.02 2.21
N SER A 49 6.56 3.37 1.15
CA SER A 49 6.44 2.61 -0.09
C SER A 49 6.33 3.55 -1.30
N LYS A 50 6.86 3.13 -2.45
CA LYS A 50 6.74 3.87 -3.72
C LYS A 50 5.31 3.85 -4.28
N GLY A 51 4.53 2.82 -3.94
CA GLY A 51 3.13 2.71 -4.33
C GLY A 51 2.43 1.51 -3.72
N TRP A 52 1.12 1.46 -3.92
CA TRP A 52 0.24 0.37 -3.52
C TRP A 52 -0.97 0.34 -4.46
N SER A 53 -1.52 -0.86 -4.71
CA SER A 53 -2.71 -1.04 -5.51
C SER A 53 -3.54 -2.21 -5.01
N THR A 54 -4.84 -2.16 -5.29
CA THR A 54 -5.80 -3.24 -5.00
C THR A 54 -6.96 -3.17 -6.00
N VAL A 55 -7.80 -4.21 -6.01
CA VAL A 55 -9.03 -4.24 -6.79
C VAL A 55 -10.19 -4.60 -5.87
N HIS A 56 -11.15 -3.68 -5.73
CA HIS A 56 -12.41 -3.99 -5.07
C HIS A 56 -13.35 -4.67 -6.04
N VAL A 57 -13.91 -5.82 -5.64
CA VAL A 57 -14.95 -6.51 -6.39
C VAL A 57 -16.26 -6.36 -5.65
N PHE A 58 -17.24 -5.72 -6.28
CA PHE A 58 -18.59 -5.64 -5.75
C PHE A 58 -19.59 -6.09 -6.81
N LYS A 59 -20.30 -7.19 -6.53
CA LYS A 59 -21.06 -7.94 -7.54
C LYS A 59 -20.13 -8.34 -8.69
N GLU A 60 -20.34 -7.79 -9.88
CA GLU A 60 -19.51 -8.05 -11.07
C GLU A 60 -18.60 -6.86 -11.42
N GLU A 61 -18.71 -5.75 -10.69
CA GLU A 61 -17.92 -4.56 -10.97
C GLU A 61 -16.57 -4.62 -10.26
N LYS A 62 -15.49 -4.49 -11.03
CA LYS A 62 -14.12 -4.38 -10.54
C LYS A 62 -13.68 -2.93 -10.49
N THR A 63 -13.28 -2.46 -9.31
CA THR A 63 -12.80 -1.09 -9.10
C THR A 63 -11.31 -1.15 -8.76
N PRO A 64 -10.41 -0.87 -9.72
CA PRO A 64 -8.99 -0.78 -9.44
C PRO A 64 -8.69 0.49 -8.66
N ILE A 65 -7.85 0.37 -7.65
CA ILE A 65 -7.36 1.46 -6.81
C ILE A 65 -5.84 1.41 -6.87
N SER A 66 -5.20 2.56 -7.08
CA SER A 66 -3.74 2.66 -6.97
C SER A 66 -3.31 4.01 -6.41
N ILE A 67 -2.26 3.98 -5.60
CA ILE A 67 -1.60 5.17 -5.09
C ILE A 67 -0.12 5.01 -5.37
N LYS A 68 0.48 5.98 -6.06
CA LYS A 68 1.90 5.92 -6.41
C LYS A 68 2.53 7.30 -6.42
N TRP A 69 3.79 7.36 -6.02
CA TRP A 69 4.61 8.55 -6.22
C TRP A 69 4.97 8.74 -7.69
N GLU A 70 4.93 9.98 -8.14
CA GLU A 70 5.53 10.44 -9.39
C GLU A 70 6.66 11.42 -9.04
N GLY A 71 7.90 10.95 -9.15
CA GLY A 71 9.06 11.68 -8.65
C GLY A 71 9.01 11.86 -7.14
N GLU A 72 9.54 12.99 -6.66
CA GLU A 72 9.70 13.23 -5.22
C GLU A 72 8.53 13.97 -4.56
N ASN A 73 7.69 14.64 -5.36
CA ASN A 73 6.82 15.72 -4.86
C ASN A 73 5.33 15.57 -5.23
N LYS A 74 4.95 14.48 -5.91
CA LYS A 74 3.57 14.25 -6.36
C LYS A 74 3.14 12.83 -6.07
N ILE A 75 1.89 12.67 -5.65
CA ILE A 75 1.23 11.37 -5.56
C ILE A 75 0.05 11.35 -6.51
N TRP A 76 -0.07 10.28 -7.28
CA TRP A 76 -1.29 9.94 -8.00
C TRP A 76 -2.13 8.99 -7.15
N PHE A 77 -3.35 9.42 -6.82
CA PHE A 77 -4.39 8.60 -6.22
C PHE A 77 -5.42 8.31 -7.31
N ASN A 78 -5.45 7.08 -7.81
CA ASN A 78 -6.34 6.65 -8.88
C ASN A 78 -7.39 5.68 -8.33
N VAL A 79 -8.65 5.96 -8.64
CA VAL A 79 -9.77 5.05 -8.36
C VAL A 79 -10.58 4.89 -9.64
N SER A 80 -10.47 3.73 -10.29
CA SER A 80 -11.05 3.51 -11.62
C SER A 80 -10.67 4.67 -12.57
N ASN A 81 -11.65 5.32 -13.20
CA ASN A 81 -11.48 6.46 -14.08
C ASN A 81 -11.45 7.84 -13.36
N TYR A 82 -11.17 7.85 -12.05
CA TYR A 82 -11.02 9.07 -11.22
C TYR A 82 -9.58 9.23 -10.73
N PRO A 83 -8.67 9.77 -11.57
CA PRO A 83 -7.32 10.12 -11.14
C PRO A 83 -7.31 11.45 -10.38
N LYS A 84 -6.56 11.50 -9.28
CA LYS A 84 -6.29 12.72 -8.53
C LYS A 84 -4.80 12.82 -8.21
N MET A 85 -4.15 13.84 -8.76
CA MET A 85 -2.80 14.23 -8.33
C MET A 85 -2.89 15.06 -7.05
N LEU A 86 -2.06 14.71 -6.08
CA LEU A 86 -1.90 15.40 -4.81
C LEU A 86 -0.52 16.07 -4.75
N THR A 87 -0.51 17.34 -4.39
CA THR A 87 0.71 18.10 -4.09
C THR A 87 1.17 17.85 -2.64
N ILE A 88 2.41 18.19 -2.30
CA ILE A 88 2.95 18.03 -0.94
C ILE A 88 2.01 18.56 0.16
N PRO A 89 1.46 19.78 0.09
CA PRO A 89 0.53 20.25 1.14
C PRO A 89 -0.75 19.40 1.25
N GLN A 90 -1.27 18.91 0.13
CA GLN A 90 -2.46 18.04 0.12
C GLN A 90 -2.14 16.65 0.70
N ILE A 91 -0.94 16.15 0.44
CA ILE A 91 -0.43 14.90 1.00
C ILE A 91 -0.32 15.01 2.52
N GLU A 92 0.29 16.09 3.03
CA GLU A 92 0.44 16.33 4.48
C GLU A 92 -0.91 16.42 5.19
N ILE A 93 -1.86 17.19 4.64
CA ILE A 93 -3.22 17.28 5.18
C ILE A 93 -3.91 15.90 5.18
N LEU A 94 -3.75 15.13 4.09
CA LEU A 94 -4.35 13.80 3.99
C LEU A 94 -3.74 12.82 4.99
N VAL A 95 -2.42 12.87 5.23
CA VAL A 95 -1.73 12.05 6.24
C VAL A 95 -2.32 12.35 7.62
N LEU A 96 -2.35 13.62 8.03
CA LEU A 96 -2.89 14.01 9.35
C LEU A 96 -4.34 13.55 9.53
N LEU A 97 -5.17 13.73 8.51
CA LEU A 97 -6.57 13.31 8.54
C LEU A 97 -6.71 11.79 8.64
N MET A 98 -5.95 11.03 7.84
CA MET A 98 -6.04 9.57 7.82
C MET A 98 -5.48 8.94 9.10
N GLU A 99 -4.41 9.49 9.67
CA GLU A 99 -3.89 9.05 10.98
C GLU A 99 -4.91 9.28 12.08
N HIS A 100 -5.52 10.47 12.12
CA HIS A 100 -6.54 10.78 13.11
C HIS A 100 -7.73 9.83 12.97
N ILE A 101 -8.27 9.64 11.76
CA ILE A 101 -9.40 8.74 11.54
C ILE A 101 -9.03 7.29 11.87
N LEU A 102 -7.83 6.84 11.54
CA LEU A 102 -7.37 5.48 11.85
C LEU A 102 -7.36 5.25 13.37
N ALA A 103 -6.78 6.19 14.14
CA ALA A 103 -6.75 6.11 15.60
C ALA A 103 -8.16 6.07 16.18
N GLU A 104 -9.04 6.98 15.77
CA GLU A 104 -10.44 7.02 16.21
C GLU A 104 -11.21 5.73 15.87
N LYS A 105 -10.98 5.15 14.70
CA LYS A 105 -11.64 3.90 14.27
C LYS A 105 -11.14 2.69 15.07
N ILE A 106 -9.86 2.66 15.44
CA ILE A 106 -9.28 1.61 16.29
C ILE A 106 -9.86 1.70 17.71
N GLU A 107 -9.92 2.90 18.29
CA GLU A 107 -10.39 3.10 19.66
C GLU A 107 -11.89 2.88 19.80
N PHE A 108 -12.70 3.49 18.93
CA PHE A 108 -14.15 3.56 19.12
C PHE A 108 -14.96 2.61 18.24
N ALA A 109 -14.32 1.86 17.32
CA ALA A 109 -14.97 0.90 16.43
C ALA A 109 -16.32 1.39 15.87
N THR A 110 -16.34 2.61 15.30
CA THR A 110 -17.57 3.37 14.94
C THR A 110 -18.38 2.76 13.77
N SER A 111 -18.32 1.44 13.56
CA SER A 111 -19.27 0.75 12.70
C SER A 111 -20.64 0.77 13.40
N SER A 112 -21.64 1.28 12.68
CA SER A 112 -23.04 1.26 13.11
C SER A 112 -23.57 -0.18 13.09
N GLY A 113 -23.09 -1.00 14.01
CA GLY A 113 -23.87 -2.13 14.47
C GLY A 113 -25.15 -1.56 15.06
N LYS A 114 -26.31 -1.91 14.51
CA LYS A 114 -27.55 -1.79 15.28
C LYS A 114 -27.38 -2.69 16.50
N SER A 115 -26.83 -2.16 17.59
CA SER A 115 -27.11 -2.71 18.91
C SER A 115 -28.59 -2.41 19.14
N ASN A 116 -29.42 -3.44 19.11
CA ASN A 116 -30.69 -3.39 19.81
C ASN A 116 -30.34 -3.43 21.31
N GLU A 117 -29.85 -2.32 21.83
CA GLU A 117 -29.70 -2.12 23.26
C GLU A 117 -30.58 -0.92 23.60
N GLU A 118 -31.70 -1.23 24.26
CA GLU A 118 -32.50 -0.25 24.98
C GLU A 118 -31.60 0.60 25.87
N PRO A 119 -31.92 1.88 26.10
CA PRO A 119 -31.09 2.75 26.92
C PRO A 119 -31.20 2.31 28.39
N SER A 120 -30.28 1.46 28.84
CA SER A 120 -30.12 1.13 30.25
C SER A 120 -29.58 2.35 31.00
N LYS A 121 -30.33 2.74 32.03
CA LYS A 121 -30.07 3.87 32.91
C LYS A 121 -28.71 3.74 33.60
N VAL A 122 -28.00 4.86 33.62
CA VAL A 122 -26.81 5.17 34.40
C VAL A 122 -26.99 4.79 35.88
N ASN A 123 -25.96 4.19 36.48
CA ASN A 123 -25.60 4.35 37.89
C ASN A 123 -24.08 4.17 38.04
N ASP A 124 -23.53 4.93 38.98
CA ASP A 124 -22.14 5.37 39.12
C ASP A 124 -21.24 4.47 40.02
N VAL A 125 -19.92 4.45 39.70
CA VAL A 125 -18.67 4.22 40.50
C VAL A 125 -18.34 2.82 41.11
N PRO A 126 -17.07 2.45 41.47
CA PRO A 126 -15.81 2.32 40.69
C PRO A 126 -14.97 1.01 40.96
N LEU A 127 -13.88 0.83 40.18
CA LEU A 127 -12.56 0.17 40.46
C LEU A 127 -12.53 -1.24 41.08
N ASP A 128 -11.91 -2.24 40.43
CA ASP A 128 -10.47 -2.55 40.61
C ASP A 128 -9.95 -3.77 39.81
N SER A 129 -8.64 -3.72 39.57
CA SER A 129 -7.63 -4.66 39.03
C SER A 129 -7.89 -6.18 38.95
N ASN A 130 -7.55 -6.81 37.81
CA ASN A 130 -6.39 -7.73 37.67
C ASN A 130 -6.35 -8.52 36.34
N ASN A 131 -5.11 -8.80 35.92
CA ASN A 131 -4.64 -9.60 34.80
C ASN A 131 -5.37 -10.94 34.62
N ASP A 132 -5.53 -11.38 33.37
CA ASP A 132 -5.03 -12.70 32.97
C ASP A 132 -4.79 -12.81 31.46
N ILE A 133 -3.59 -13.26 31.16
CA ILE A 133 -3.08 -13.66 29.85
C ILE A 133 -3.73 -15.01 29.51
N ASN A 134 -4.26 -15.16 28.31
CA ASN A 134 -4.33 -16.48 27.68
C ASN A 134 -4.16 -16.37 26.17
N GLU A 135 -3.19 -17.13 25.71
CA GLU A 135 -2.76 -17.32 24.33
C GLU A 135 -3.77 -18.17 23.53
N GLU A 136 -3.53 -18.16 22.22
CA GLU A 136 -4.03 -19.08 21.17
C GLU A 136 -5.41 -18.81 20.53
N LYS A 137 -5.37 -18.29 19.30
CA LYS A 137 -5.29 -19.15 18.10
C LYS A 137 -4.99 -18.34 16.85
N ILE A 138 -3.83 -18.62 16.26
CA ILE A 138 -3.45 -18.23 14.90
C ILE A 138 -4.43 -18.94 13.96
N ILE A 139 -5.25 -18.17 13.26
CA ILE A 139 -5.98 -18.64 12.08
C ILE A 139 -5.21 -18.09 10.88
N ASP A 140 -4.57 -19.04 10.20
CA ASP A 140 -3.87 -18.91 8.93
C ASP A 140 -4.86 -18.50 7.84
N ASP A 141 -4.92 -17.21 7.53
CA ASP A 141 -5.47 -16.75 6.25
C ASP A 141 -4.28 -16.46 5.33
N ASN A 142 -4.00 -17.45 4.48
CA ASN A 142 -3.16 -17.33 3.30
C ASN A 142 -3.70 -16.22 2.39
N LEU A 143 -3.24 -14.99 2.59
CA LEU A 143 -3.33 -13.94 1.58
C LEU A 143 -2.19 -14.16 0.59
N GLU A 144 -2.50 -14.72 -0.58
CA GLU A 144 -1.62 -14.64 -1.74
C GLU A 144 -1.46 -13.16 -2.12
N ILE A 145 -0.38 -12.55 -1.63
CA ILE A 145 0.13 -11.28 -2.15
C ILE A 145 0.70 -11.59 -3.53
N VAL A 146 -0.13 -11.49 -4.56
CA VAL A 146 0.34 -11.49 -5.94
C VAL A 146 0.94 -10.11 -6.20
N GLU A 147 2.21 -9.96 -5.84
CA GLU A 147 3.03 -8.80 -6.16
C GLU A 147 3.45 -8.89 -7.64
N GLU A 148 2.51 -8.73 -8.56
CA GLU A 148 2.81 -8.59 -9.99
C GLU A 148 3.22 -7.13 -10.25
N LEU A 149 4.47 -6.84 -9.90
CA LEU A 149 5.16 -5.62 -10.29
C LEU A 149 5.47 -5.70 -11.79
N GLU A 150 4.58 -5.16 -12.63
CA GLU A 150 4.96 -4.77 -14.00
C GLU A 150 5.97 -3.63 -13.91
N LEU A 151 7.26 -3.97 -13.78
CA LEU A 151 8.35 -3.05 -14.05
C LEU A 151 8.30 -2.76 -15.55
N GLY A 152 8.12 -1.49 -15.92
CA GLY A 152 8.24 -1.07 -17.32
C GLY A 152 9.60 -1.46 -17.92
N ASP A 153 9.68 -1.50 -19.25
CA ASP A 153 10.78 -2.08 -20.04
C ASP A 153 12.21 -1.62 -19.66
N GLU A 154 12.36 -0.50 -18.95
CA GLU A 154 13.64 0.11 -18.56
C GLU A 154 14.36 -0.59 -17.39
N VAL A 155 13.64 -1.30 -16.53
CA VAL A 155 14.21 -1.98 -15.34
C VAL A 155 13.63 -3.38 -15.19
N LYS A 156 14.42 -4.35 -14.70
CA LYS A 156 13.97 -5.72 -14.40
C LYS A 156 14.28 -6.08 -12.95
N LYS A 157 13.42 -6.90 -12.36
CA LYS A 157 13.58 -7.46 -11.02
C LYS A 157 14.32 -8.78 -11.16
N ILE A 158 15.49 -8.91 -10.53
CA ILE A 158 16.25 -10.17 -10.48
C ILE A 158 16.47 -10.60 -9.02
N GLU A 159 16.61 -11.89 -8.77
CA GLU A 159 17.06 -12.41 -7.49
C GLU A 159 18.54 -12.79 -7.55
N GLY A 160 19.31 -12.42 -6.53
CA GLY A 160 20.73 -12.75 -6.47
C GLY A 160 21.33 -12.72 -5.08
N ILE A 161 22.56 -13.20 -4.99
CA ILE A 161 23.38 -13.19 -3.78
C ILE A 161 24.62 -12.33 -4.05
N ILE A 162 24.88 -11.35 -3.17
CA ILE A 162 26.12 -10.56 -3.22
C ILE A 162 27.29 -11.44 -2.78
N LYS A 163 28.21 -11.67 -3.71
CA LYS A 163 29.46 -12.44 -3.47
C LYS A 163 30.66 -11.53 -3.23
N GLY A 164 30.65 -10.33 -3.80
CA GLY A 164 31.74 -9.38 -3.70
C GLY A 164 31.25 -7.94 -3.89
N GLU A 165 31.97 -7.00 -3.32
CA GLU A 165 31.67 -5.58 -3.41
C GLU A 165 32.97 -4.81 -3.63
N THR A 166 32.90 -3.84 -4.54
CA THR A 166 33.92 -2.81 -4.75
C THR A 166 33.31 -1.44 -4.52
N GLU A 167 34.12 -0.38 -4.58
CA GLU A 167 33.61 1.00 -4.47
C GLU A 167 32.51 1.30 -5.50
N LYS A 168 32.60 0.73 -6.72
CA LYS A 168 31.72 1.07 -7.85
C LYS A 168 30.81 -0.05 -8.35
N ALA A 169 31.04 -1.30 -7.95
CA ALA A 169 30.30 -2.45 -8.47
C ALA A 169 30.07 -3.55 -7.43
N LEU A 170 29.00 -4.32 -7.61
CA LEU A 170 28.68 -5.55 -6.87
C LEU A 170 28.85 -6.77 -7.77
N LEU A 171 29.42 -7.83 -7.23
CA LEU A 171 29.44 -9.15 -7.84
C LEU A 171 28.21 -9.90 -7.38
N LEU A 172 27.31 -10.19 -8.32
CA LEU A 172 26.04 -10.87 -8.07
C LEU A 172 26.07 -12.27 -8.68
N LYS A 173 25.66 -13.26 -7.89
CA LYS A 173 25.36 -14.61 -8.35
C LYS A 173 23.84 -14.77 -8.43
N THR A 174 23.31 -15.05 -9.63
CA THR A 174 21.88 -15.36 -9.83
C THR A 174 21.61 -16.87 -9.73
N ASN A 175 20.33 -17.26 -9.75
CA ASN A 175 19.90 -18.66 -9.78
C ASN A 175 20.36 -19.40 -11.05
N SER A 176 20.78 -18.67 -12.09
CA SER A 176 21.27 -19.20 -13.37
C SER A 176 22.75 -19.66 -13.34
N ASP A 177 23.33 -19.80 -12.15
CA ASP A 177 24.75 -20.11 -11.88
C ASP A 177 25.81 -19.15 -12.48
N GLY A 178 25.38 -18.07 -13.12
CA GLY A 178 26.25 -17.00 -13.61
C GLY A 178 26.65 -16.03 -12.50
N GLU A 179 27.92 -15.62 -12.49
CA GLU A 179 28.44 -14.51 -11.69
C GLU A 179 28.73 -13.32 -12.59
N PHE A 180 28.24 -12.13 -12.24
CA PHE A 180 28.45 -10.93 -13.03
C PHE A 180 28.60 -9.69 -12.17
N TRP A 181 29.44 -8.78 -12.64
CA TRP A 181 29.67 -7.48 -12.02
C TRP A 181 28.63 -6.47 -12.49
N LEU A 182 27.96 -5.84 -11.54
CA LEU A 182 26.97 -4.80 -11.78
C LEU A 182 27.41 -3.49 -11.15
N PRO A 183 27.46 -2.39 -11.92
CA PRO A 183 27.68 -1.06 -11.36
C PRO A 183 26.61 -0.73 -10.32
N LYS A 184 27.00 -0.22 -9.14
CA LYS A 184 26.04 0.18 -8.10
C LYS A 184 25.02 1.21 -8.59
N SER A 185 25.41 2.07 -9.53
CA SER A 185 24.54 3.07 -10.17
C SER A 185 23.41 2.48 -11.02
N THR A 186 23.53 1.22 -11.46
CA THR A 186 22.50 0.51 -12.24
C THR A 186 21.50 -0.24 -11.36
N ILE A 187 21.74 -0.31 -10.05
CA ILE A 187 20.84 -0.92 -9.08
C ILE A 187 19.96 0.19 -8.51
N LYS A 188 18.65 0.11 -8.75
CA LYS A 188 17.66 1.11 -8.33
C LYS A 188 16.90 0.73 -7.06
N SER A 189 17.11 -0.49 -6.58
CA SER A 189 16.63 -0.96 -5.28
C SER A 189 17.67 -0.67 -4.19
N GLU A 190 17.18 -0.43 -2.97
CA GLU A 190 18.04 -0.58 -1.80
C GLU A 190 18.43 -2.06 -1.66
N TYR A 191 19.66 -2.31 -1.21
CA TYR A 191 20.18 -3.66 -1.00
C TYR A 191 21.03 -3.65 0.26
N ASN A 192 21.11 -4.81 0.92
CA ASN A 192 21.94 -4.96 2.12
C ASN A 192 23.28 -5.59 1.71
N SER A 193 24.40 -4.89 1.91
CA SER A 193 25.75 -5.38 1.59
C SER A 193 26.21 -6.61 2.38
N THR A 194 25.35 -7.19 3.23
CA THR A 194 25.64 -8.43 3.95
C THR A 194 25.92 -9.56 2.95
N LYS A 195 27.17 -10.03 2.90
CA LYS A 195 27.59 -11.11 2.01
C LYS A 195 26.81 -12.38 2.30
N GLY A 196 26.30 -13.02 1.25
CA GLY A 196 25.65 -14.33 1.34
C GLY A 196 24.13 -14.32 1.58
N SER A 197 23.49 -13.16 1.77
CA SER A 197 22.02 -13.10 1.79
C SER A 197 21.44 -13.08 0.37
N LYS A 198 20.38 -13.86 0.16
CA LYS A 198 19.56 -13.80 -1.05
C LYS A 198 18.64 -12.58 -0.96
N GLN A 199 18.60 -11.77 -2.01
CA GLN A 199 17.83 -10.52 -2.05
C GLN A 199 17.40 -10.23 -3.49
N SER A 200 16.33 -9.44 -3.61
CA SER A 200 15.81 -9.00 -4.89
C SER A 200 16.42 -7.65 -5.26
N PHE A 201 16.86 -7.53 -6.51
CA PHE A 201 17.46 -6.32 -7.07
C PHE A 201 16.59 -5.81 -8.20
N ILE A 202 16.34 -4.50 -8.23
CA ILE A 202 15.77 -3.81 -9.38
C ILE A 202 16.93 -3.20 -10.16
N ILE A 203 17.13 -3.65 -11.39
CA ILE A 203 18.32 -3.34 -12.18
C ILE A 203 17.91 -2.85 -13.56
N ASP A 204 18.62 -1.86 -14.10
CA ASP A 204 18.37 -1.39 -15.47
C ASP A 204 18.44 -2.54 -16.50
N SER A 205 17.44 -2.66 -17.38
CA SER A 205 17.32 -3.75 -18.35
C SER A 205 18.54 -3.87 -19.27
N TRP A 206 19.13 -2.73 -19.66
CA TRP A 206 20.26 -2.67 -20.59
C TRP A 206 21.52 -3.39 -20.06
N ILE A 207 21.76 -3.38 -18.75
CA ILE A 207 22.96 -4.01 -18.17
C ILE A 207 22.77 -5.53 -18.04
N LEU A 208 21.53 -6.01 -17.87
CA LEU A 208 21.20 -7.43 -17.85
C LEU A 208 21.30 -8.04 -19.26
N GLU A 209 20.82 -7.32 -20.27
CA GLU A 209 20.91 -7.71 -21.68
C GLU A 209 22.37 -7.76 -22.16
N LYS A 210 23.19 -6.78 -21.75
CA LYS A 210 24.63 -6.75 -22.05
C LYS A 210 25.38 -7.94 -21.46
N ASN A 211 24.97 -8.39 -20.26
CA ASN A 211 25.59 -9.53 -19.57
C ASN A 211 24.94 -10.88 -19.91
N LYS A 212 23.95 -10.91 -20.82
CA LYS A 212 23.18 -12.12 -21.19
C LYS A 212 22.54 -12.83 -19.98
N VAL A 213 22.14 -12.06 -18.97
CA VAL A 213 21.50 -12.62 -17.78
C VAL A 213 20.02 -12.85 -18.12
N PRO A 214 19.51 -14.10 -18.02
CA PRO A 214 18.08 -14.34 -18.15
C PRO A 214 17.37 -13.67 -16.98
N ALA A 215 16.47 -12.74 -17.29
CA ALA A 215 15.60 -12.07 -16.33
C ALA A 215 14.28 -12.83 -16.22
#